data_AF-M5SYX4-F1
#
_entry.id   AF-M5SYX4-F1
#
_cell.length_a   1.000
_cell.length_b   1.000
_cell.length_c   1.000
_cell.angle_alpha   90.00
_cell.angle_beta   90.00
_cell.angle_gamma   90.00
#
_symmetry.space_group_name_H-M   'P 1'
#
loop_
_entity.id
_entity.type
_entity.pdbx_description
1 polymer ?
#
loop_
_entity_poly.entity_id
_entity_poly.type
_entity_poly.pdbx_seq_one_letter_code
_entity_poly.pdbx_strand_id
1 'polypeptide(L)'
;MEQITEQAGVSKGLVYNYYASKEELLVGLIESATTRMESVAESLTPSETIEDSLSKFVDNYLSFLQSERKFLKLQLSLMLMPELRDVVHEAQETRATLLLSTITGWLRDAGVDHPKGKARLFLAMLDGVALHYLCIYEQYPLRTMKSRLLQAVCDICNQSESNA
;
A
#
# COMPACT_ATOMS: atom_id res chain seq x y z
N MET A 1 -21.59 -15.94 6.17
CA MET A 1 -22.62 -14.89 6.03
C MET A 1 -23.37 -14.64 7.34
N GLU A 2 -23.85 -15.69 8.00
CA GLU A 2 -24.64 -15.61 9.25
C GLU A 2 -23.98 -14.76 10.37
N GLN A 3 -22.72 -15.03 10.70
CA GLN A 3 -21.97 -14.23 11.67
C GLN A 3 -21.80 -12.76 11.27
N ILE A 4 -21.69 -12.47 9.97
CA ILE A 4 -21.52 -11.10 9.46
C ILE A 4 -22.85 -10.34 9.61
N THR A 5 -23.95 -10.97 9.22
CA THR A 5 -25.29 -10.39 9.31
C THR A 5 -25.73 -10.14 10.74
N GLU A 6 -25.40 -11.06 11.65
CA GLU A 6 -25.67 -10.95 13.08
C GLU A 6 -24.89 -9.78 13.69
N GLN A 7 -23.58 -9.71 13.43
CA GLN A 7 -22.74 -8.63 13.94
C GLN A 7 -23.11 -7.25 13.36
N ALA A 8 -23.54 -7.19 12.11
CA ALA A 8 -23.92 -5.96 11.42
C ALA A 8 -25.38 -5.54 11.68
N GLY A 9 -26.19 -6.38 12.34
CA GLY A 9 -27.60 -6.09 12.60
C GLY A 9 -28.47 -6.01 11.34
N VAL A 10 -28.09 -6.71 10.27
CA VAL A 10 -28.80 -6.71 8.97
C VAL A 10 -29.31 -8.11 8.62
N SER A 11 -30.32 -8.20 7.76
CA SER A 11 -30.83 -9.50 7.32
C SER A 11 -29.91 -10.16 6.28
N LYS A 12 -29.89 -11.49 6.23
CA LYS A 12 -29.18 -12.25 5.18
C LYS A 12 -29.65 -11.85 3.77
N GLY A 13 -30.96 -11.68 3.59
CA GLY A 13 -31.53 -11.27 2.31
C GLY A 13 -31.04 -9.89 1.87
N LEU A 14 -30.87 -8.95 2.81
CA LEU A 14 -30.29 -7.64 2.49
C LEU A 14 -28.86 -7.76 1.98
N VAL A 15 -28.01 -8.56 2.63
CA VAL A 15 -26.62 -8.72 2.18
C VAL A 15 -26.54 -9.42 0.82
N TYR A 16 -27.36 -10.45 0.60
CA TYR A 16 -27.40 -11.15 -0.70
C TYR A 16 -27.92 -10.29 -1.86
N ASN A 17 -28.65 -9.19 -1.58
CA ASN A 17 -29.01 -8.21 -2.61
C ASN A 17 -27.80 -7.40 -3.11
N TYR A 18 -26.76 -7.24 -2.29
CA TYR A 18 -25.55 -6.48 -2.63
C TYR A 18 -24.37 -7.38 -3.00
N TYR A 19 -24.30 -8.59 -2.42
CA TYR A 19 -23.21 -9.54 -2.61
C TYR A 19 -23.78 -10.95 -2.72
N ALA A 20 -23.73 -11.54 -3.90
CA ALA A 20 -24.25 -12.88 -4.19
C ALA A 20 -23.49 -13.98 -3.44
N SER A 21 -22.25 -13.72 -3.01
CA SER A 21 -21.45 -14.66 -2.24
C SER A 21 -20.56 -13.99 -1.19
N LYS A 22 -19.94 -14.80 -0.32
CA LYS A 22 -18.96 -14.32 0.66
C LYS A 22 -17.69 -13.83 -0.06
N GLU A 23 -17.36 -14.43 -1.19
CA GLU A 23 -16.25 -14.07 -2.06
C GLU A 23 -16.50 -12.69 -2.68
N GLU A 24 -17.72 -12.42 -3.16
CA GLU A 24 -18.10 -11.10 -3.69
C GLU A 24 -18.03 -10.00 -2.63
N LEU A 25 -18.47 -10.30 -1.40
CA LEU A 25 -18.31 -9.40 -0.26
C LEU A 25 -16.82 -9.11 0.04
N LEU A 26 -15.95 -10.11 -0.09
CA LEU A 26 -14.50 -9.93 0.07
C LEU A 26 -13.90 -9.07 -1.05
N VAL A 27 -14.38 -9.22 -2.30
CA VAL A 27 -13.98 -8.36 -3.43
C VAL A 27 -14.31 -6.91 -3.11
N GLY A 28 -15.56 -6.61 -2.76
CA GLY A 28 -16.00 -5.25 -2.42
C GLY A 28 -15.23 -4.66 -1.23
N LEU A 29 -14.80 -5.50 -0.27
CA LEU A 29 -13.95 -5.07 0.83
C LEU A 29 -12.54 -4.64 0.36
N ILE A 30 -11.97 -5.36 -0.61
CA ILE A 30 -10.65 -5.05 -1.20
C ILE A 30 -10.72 -3.83 -2.10
N GLU A 31 -11.77 -3.68 -2.90
CA GLU A 31 -12.01 -2.48 -3.70
C GLU A 31 -12.18 -1.25 -2.80
N SER A 32 -12.97 -1.38 -1.71
CA SER A 32 -13.09 -0.33 -0.70
C SER A 32 -11.75 0.01 -0.04
N ALA A 33 -10.79 -0.93 -0.01
CA ALA A 33 -9.44 -0.68 0.48
C ALA A 33 -8.66 0.20 -0.48
N THR A 34 -8.78 -0.08 -1.77
CA THR A 34 -8.19 0.72 -2.83
C THR A 34 -8.74 2.14 -2.79
N THR A 35 -10.06 2.31 -2.68
CA THR A 35 -10.69 3.64 -2.54
C THR A 35 -10.24 4.36 -1.27
N ARG A 36 -10.13 3.67 -0.13
CA ARG A 36 -9.61 4.30 1.10
C ARG A 36 -8.14 4.70 1.01
N MET A 37 -7.34 3.96 0.23
CA MET A 37 -5.96 4.29 -0.11
C MET A 37 -5.84 5.41 -1.16
N GLU A 38 -6.91 5.81 -1.85
CA GLU A 38 -6.88 6.97 -2.74
C GLU A 38 -6.47 8.22 -1.97
N SER A 39 -6.81 8.35 -0.69
CA SER A 39 -6.31 9.44 0.17
C SER A 39 -4.78 9.51 0.27
N VAL A 40 -4.09 8.36 0.22
CA VAL A 40 -2.62 8.29 0.19
C VAL A 40 -2.10 8.63 -1.22
N ALA A 41 -2.82 8.20 -2.27
CA ALA A 41 -2.48 8.54 -3.65
C ALA A 41 -2.72 10.04 -3.98
N GLU A 42 -3.75 10.67 -3.40
CA GLU A 42 -4.01 12.11 -3.50
C GLU A 42 -2.94 12.94 -2.79
N SER A 43 -2.26 12.35 -1.81
CA SER A 43 -1.08 12.96 -1.18
C SER A 43 0.18 12.92 -2.06
N LEU A 44 0.13 12.26 -3.23
CA LEU A 44 1.18 12.27 -4.25
C LEU A 44 1.19 13.60 -5.04
N THR A 45 1.11 14.72 -4.34
CA THR A 45 1.43 16.02 -4.93
C THR A 45 2.95 16.24 -4.81
N PRO A 46 3.65 16.53 -5.92
CA PRO A 46 5.08 16.80 -5.86
C PRO A 46 5.33 18.00 -4.94
N SER A 47 6.28 17.84 -4.02
CA SER A 47 6.83 18.92 -3.21
C SER A 47 7.96 19.65 -3.97
N GLU A 48 8.56 20.67 -3.36
CA GLU A 48 9.69 21.40 -3.96
C GLU A 48 10.89 20.49 -4.26
N THR A 49 11.09 19.43 -3.46
CA THR A 49 12.13 18.42 -3.65
C THR A 49 11.56 17.01 -3.74
N ILE A 50 12.32 16.11 -4.37
CA ILE A 50 11.98 14.69 -4.46
C ILE A 50 12.09 14.01 -3.09
N GLU A 51 13.09 14.37 -2.29
CA GLU A 51 13.29 13.90 -0.92
C GLU A 51 12.07 14.22 -0.05
N ASP A 52 11.54 15.44 -0.14
CA ASP A 52 10.35 15.83 0.60
C ASP A 52 9.11 15.08 0.12
N SER A 53 8.97 14.87 -1.19
CA SER A 53 7.85 14.13 -1.77
C SER A 53 7.82 12.69 -1.27
N LEU A 54 8.97 12.00 -1.31
CA LEU A 54 9.11 10.63 -0.81
C LEU A 54 8.99 10.55 0.70
N SER A 55 9.51 11.53 1.45
CA SER A 55 9.39 11.58 2.91
C SER A 55 7.95 11.76 3.36
N LYS A 56 7.20 12.66 2.72
CA LYS A 56 5.75 12.83 2.97
C LYS A 56 4.98 11.55 2.62
N PHE A 57 5.34 10.89 1.53
CA PHE A 57 4.74 9.61 1.17
C PHE A 57 4.97 8.54 2.24
N VAL A 58 6.21 8.39 2.75
CA VAL A 58 6.52 7.49 3.86
C VAL A 58 5.68 7.83 5.09
N ASP A 59 5.55 9.11 5.44
CA ASP A 59 4.80 9.54 6.61
C ASP A 59 3.31 9.21 6.50
N ASN A 60 2.70 9.51 5.36
CA ASN A 60 1.30 9.21 5.10
C ASN A 60 1.05 7.70 5.05
N TYR A 61 1.96 6.94 4.41
CA TYR A 61 1.89 5.49 4.35
C TYR A 61 1.93 4.86 5.74
N LEU A 62 2.89 5.25 6.59
CA LEU A 62 3.01 4.71 7.94
C LEU A 62 1.83 5.11 8.84
N SER A 63 1.35 6.36 8.73
CA SER A 63 0.15 6.81 9.42
C SER A 63 -1.06 5.94 9.03
N PHE A 64 -1.22 5.67 7.74
CA PHE A 64 -2.27 4.82 7.20
C PHE A 64 -2.16 3.36 7.67
N LEU A 65 -0.94 2.78 7.74
CA LEU A 65 -0.72 1.46 8.33
C LEU A 65 -1.19 1.40 9.79
N GLN A 66 -0.99 2.48 10.55
CA GLN A 66 -1.39 2.55 11.95
C GLN A 66 -2.90 2.72 12.11
N SER A 67 -3.54 3.62 11.35
CA SER A 67 -4.97 3.90 11.47
C SER A 67 -5.84 2.75 10.96
N GLU A 68 -5.44 2.09 9.87
CA GLU A 68 -6.22 1.04 9.21
C GLU A 68 -5.71 -0.38 9.50
N ARG A 69 -4.93 -0.57 10.58
CA ARG A 69 -4.19 -1.82 10.86
C ARG A 69 -5.00 -3.11 10.67
N LYS A 70 -6.20 -3.19 11.27
CA LYS A 70 -7.05 -4.41 11.18
C LYS A 70 -7.48 -4.68 9.74
N PHE A 71 -7.85 -3.63 9.04
CA PHE A 71 -8.35 -3.68 7.68
C PHE A 71 -7.23 -4.07 6.70
N LEU A 72 -6.06 -3.46 6.82
CA LEU A 72 -4.91 -3.78 5.97
C LEU A 72 -4.35 -5.17 6.24
N LYS A 73 -4.39 -5.64 7.50
CA LYS A 73 -4.05 -7.03 7.82
C LYS A 73 -4.98 -8.02 7.10
N LEU A 74 -6.29 -7.74 7.08
CA LEU A 74 -7.24 -8.56 6.34
C LEU A 74 -6.93 -8.51 4.84
N GLN A 75 -6.78 -7.32 4.26
CA GLN A 75 -6.43 -7.16 2.84
C GLN A 75 -5.17 -7.98 2.47
N LEU A 76 -4.09 -7.84 3.24
CA LEU A 76 -2.84 -8.55 2.97
C LEU A 76 -3.00 -10.07 3.13
N SER A 77 -3.83 -10.53 4.07
CA SER A 77 -4.13 -11.96 4.21
C SER A 77 -4.88 -12.48 2.99
N LEU A 78 -5.85 -11.73 2.46
CA LEU A 78 -6.62 -12.11 1.26
C LEU A 78 -5.74 -12.14 0.01
N MET A 79 -4.75 -11.25 -0.11
CA MET A 79 -3.78 -11.26 -1.22
C MET A 79 -2.94 -12.54 -1.28
N LEU A 80 -2.71 -13.19 -0.13
CA LEU A 80 -1.91 -14.40 -0.03
C LEU A 80 -2.74 -15.68 -0.22
N MET A 81 -4.06 -15.58 -0.31
CA MET A 81 -4.96 -16.72 -0.53
C MET A 81 -5.02 -17.07 -2.02
N PRO A 82 -4.63 -18.30 -2.42
CA PRO A 82 -4.61 -18.71 -3.83
C PRO A 82 -5.97 -18.60 -4.53
N GLU A 83 -7.05 -18.89 -3.81
CA GLU A 83 -8.43 -18.95 -4.33
C GLU A 83 -8.98 -17.55 -4.66
N LEU A 84 -8.38 -16.50 -4.10
CA LEU A 84 -8.77 -15.11 -4.32
C LEU A 84 -7.81 -14.39 -5.25
N ARG A 85 -6.82 -15.08 -5.82
CA ARG A 85 -5.78 -14.45 -6.65
C ARG A 85 -6.39 -13.65 -7.79
N ASP A 86 -7.24 -14.25 -8.61
CA ASP A 86 -7.80 -13.61 -9.81
C ASP A 86 -8.72 -12.43 -9.44
N VAL A 87 -9.40 -12.56 -8.31
CA VAL A 87 -10.29 -11.55 -7.74
C VAL A 87 -9.53 -10.28 -7.32
N VAL A 88 -8.34 -10.43 -6.75
CA VAL A 88 -7.58 -9.31 -6.19
C VAL A 88 -6.54 -8.77 -7.16
N HIS A 89 -6.09 -9.59 -8.12
CA HIS A 89 -4.94 -9.32 -8.97
C HIS A 89 -5.07 -8.00 -9.73
N GLU A 90 -6.19 -7.78 -10.43
CA GLU A 90 -6.38 -6.61 -11.28
C GLU A 90 -6.33 -5.29 -10.49
N ALA A 91 -7.06 -5.22 -9.38
CA ALA A 91 -7.06 -4.05 -8.50
C ALA A 91 -5.67 -3.78 -7.91
N GLN A 92 -4.92 -4.84 -7.57
CA GLN A 92 -3.57 -4.70 -7.04
C GLN A 92 -2.56 -4.30 -8.10
N GLU A 93 -2.61 -4.89 -9.29
CA GLU A 93 -1.73 -4.58 -10.40
C GLU A 93 -1.92 -3.13 -10.86
N THR A 94 -3.17 -2.68 -10.96
CA THR A 94 -3.50 -1.29 -11.30
C THR A 94 -2.86 -0.32 -10.31
N ARG A 95 -3.01 -0.57 -9.00
CA ARG A 95 -2.46 0.27 -7.95
C ARG A 95 -0.92 0.24 -7.91
N ALA A 96 -0.33 -0.95 -8.03
CA ALA A 96 1.12 -1.12 -8.06
C ALA A 96 1.73 -0.40 -9.28
N THR A 97 1.06 -0.48 -10.43
CA THR A 97 1.47 0.21 -11.67
C THR A 97 1.39 1.72 -11.50
N LEU A 98 0.29 2.23 -10.93
CA LEU A 98 0.12 3.66 -10.66
C LEU A 98 1.25 4.18 -9.76
N LEU A 99 1.46 3.57 -8.59
CA LEU A 99 2.50 3.98 -7.65
C LEU A 99 3.90 3.91 -8.26
N LEU A 100 4.21 2.81 -8.96
CA LEU A 100 5.49 2.65 -9.63
C LEU A 100 5.70 3.75 -10.68
N SER A 101 4.68 4.05 -11.48
CA SER A 101 4.76 5.06 -12.53
C SER A 101 4.94 6.48 -11.97
N THR A 102 4.19 6.84 -10.91
CA THR A 102 4.27 8.15 -10.26
C THR A 102 5.64 8.37 -9.65
N ILE A 103 6.13 7.43 -8.84
CA ILE A 103 7.42 7.55 -8.17
C ILE A 103 8.57 7.53 -9.20
N THR A 104 8.45 6.72 -10.26
CA THR A 104 9.41 6.74 -11.37
C THR A 104 9.43 8.11 -12.07
N GLY A 105 8.27 8.74 -12.25
CA GLY A 105 8.16 10.08 -12.82
C GLY A 105 8.89 11.10 -11.95
N TRP A 106 8.59 11.13 -10.65
CA TRP A 106 9.24 12.05 -9.73
C TRP A 106 10.76 11.91 -9.67
N LEU A 107 11.26 10.67 -9.60
CA LEU A 107 12.70 10.39 -9.60
C LEU A 107 13.35 10.83 -10.93
N ARG A 108 12.68 10.61 -12.06
CA ARG A 108 13.16 11.03 -13.38
C ARG A 108 13.23 12.55 -13.49
N ASP A 109 12.18 13.25 -13.06
CA ASP A 109 12.09 14.72 -13.15
C ASP A 109 13.13 15.40 -12.25
N ALA A 110 13.50 14.75 -11.14
CA ALA A 110 14.59 15.16 -10.27
C ALA A 110 16.00 14.79 -10.79
N GLY A 111 16.11 14.14 -11.95
CA GLY A 111 17.40 13.75 -12.53
C GLY A 111 18.08 12.57 -11.85
N VAL A 112 17.35 11.79 -11.04
CA VAL A 112 17.88 10.58 -10.39
C VAL A 112 18.10 9.50 -11.46
N ASP A 113 19.25 8.86 -11.42
CA ASP A 113 19.60 7.74 -12.29
C ASP A 113 18.75 6.48 -11.98
N HIS A 114 18.62 5.60 -12.96
CA HIS A 114 17.90 4.34 -12.81
C HIS A 114 16.52 4.46 -12.12
N PRO A 115 15.67 5.47 -12.46
CA PRO A 115 14.55 5.90 -11.62
C PRO A 115 13.51 4.79 -11.40
N LYS A 116 13.27 3.94 -12.40
CA LYS A 116 12.34 2.80 -12.29
C LYS A 116 12.85 1.73 -11.32
N GLY A 117 14.16 1.45 -11.33
CA GLY A 117 14.78 0.48 -10.43
C GLY A 117 14.70 0.95 -8.99
N LYS A 118 15.06 2.21 -8.75
CA LYS A 118 14.97 2.85 -7.44
C LYS A 118 13.53 2.96 -6.92
N ALA A 119 12.57 3.33 -7.77
CA ALA A 119 11.16 3.32 -7.42
C ALA A 119 10.68 1.92 -6.99
N ARG A 120 11.10 0.88 -7.72
CA ARG A 120 10.72 -0.50 -7.38
C ARG A 120 11.35 -0.97 -6.08
N LEU A 121 12.61 -0.61 -5.81
CA LEU A 121 13.27 -0.89 -4.53
C LEU A 121 12.54 -0.19 -3.38
N PHE A 122 12.23 1.09 -3.54
CA PHE A 122 11.49 1.87 -2.55
C PHE A 122 10.14 1.24 -2.20
N LEU A 123 9.33 0.87 -3.19
CA LEU A 123 8.04 0.21 -2.97
C LEU A 123 8.22 -1.15 -2.27
N ALA A 124 9.21 -1.96 -2.68
CA ALA A 124 9.48 -3.24 -2.03
C ALA A 124 9.86 -3.09 -0.55
N MET A 125 10.56 -2.02 -0.17
CA MET A 125 10.87 -1.71 1.23
C MET A 125 9.59 -1.44 2.04
N LEU A 126 8.65 -0.67 1.47
CA LEU A 126 7.37 -0.38 2.11
C LEU A 126 6.52 -1.65 2.27
N ASP A 127 6.44 -2.47 1.22
CA ASP A 127 5.74 -3.76 1.28
C ASP A 127 6.30 -4.67 2.38
N GLY A 128 7.64 -4.73 2.51
CA GLY A 128 8.30 -5.47 3.58
C GLY A 128 7.95 -4.95 4.98
N VAL A 129 7.92 -3.62 5.14
CA VAL A 129 7.51 -2.97 6.39
C VAL A 129 6.06 -3.30 6.74
N ALA A 130 5.13 -3.21 5.78
CA ALA A 130 3.73 -3.57 6.00
C ALA A 130 3.57 -5.04 6.36
N LEU A 131 4.21 -5.96 5.63
CA LEU A 131 4.14 -7.39 5.91
C LEU A 131 4.63 -7.70 7.34
N HIS A 132 5.77 -7.13 7.71
CA HIS A 132 6.35 -7.34 9.03
C HIS A 132 5.47 -6.75 10.14
N TYR A 133 4.94 -5.54 9.96
CA TYR A 133 4.12 -4.84 10.94
C TYR A 133 2.71 -5.44 11.13
N LEU A 134 2.09 -5.88 10.02
CA LEU A 134 0.71 -6.34 10.01
C LEU A 134 0.57 -7.84 10.31
N CYS A 135 1.52 -8.65 9.85
CA CYS A 135 1.35 -10.11 9.80
C CYS A 135 2.40 -10.90 10.60
N ILE A 136 3.67 -10.46 10.62
CA ILE A 136 4.76 -11.29 11.16
C ILE A 136 5.04 -10.99 12.64
N TYR A 137 5.23 -9.72 13.00
CA TYR A 137 5.70 -9.34 14.33
C TYR A 137 4.64 -8.55 15.10
N GLU A 138 4.32 -9.01 16.31
CA GLU A 138 3.37 -8.32 17.18
C GLU A 138 3.93 -6.99 17.71
N GLN A 139 5.22 -6.96 18.03
CA GLN A 139 5.95 -5.79 18.55
C GLN A 139 6.94 -5.23 17.50
N TYR A 140 6.42 -4.89 16.31
CA TYR A 140 7.26 -4.33 15.25
C TYR A 140 7.63 -2.85 15.52
N PRO A 141 8.92 -2.46 15.43
CA PRO A 141 9.38 -1.13 15.82
C PRO A 141 9.15 -0.07 14.72
N LEU A 142 7.88 0.23 14.42
CA LEU A 142 7.50 1.09 13.29
C LEU A 142 8.15 2.47 13.32
N ARG A 143 8.29 3.07 14.51
CA ARG A 143 8.95 4.38 14.69
C ARG A 143 10.42 4.36 14.30
N THR A 144 11.15 3.31 14.68
CA THR A 144 12.55 3.14 14.30
C THR A 144 12.68 2.87 12.81
N MET A 145 11.75 2.09 12.24
CA MET A 145 11.73 1.78 10.81
C MET A 145 11.41 3.00 9.96
N LYS A 146 10.58 3.93 10.43
CA LYS A 146 10.39 5.25 9.79
C LYS A 146 11.72 5.95 9.57
N SER A 147 12.56 6.07 10.59
CA SER A 147 13.88 6.72 10.45
C SER A 147 14.79 6.01 9.44
N ARG A 148 14.71 4.68 9.34
CA ARG A 148 15.47 3.91 8.34
C ARG A 148 14.94 4.10 6.92
N LEU A 149 13.63 4.16 6.74
CA LEU A 149 13.00 4.46 5.45
C LEU A 149 13.37 5.86 4.97
N LEU A 150 13.34 6.86 5.85
CA LEU A 150 13.73 8.24 5.51
C LEU A 150 15.21 8.35 5.14
N GLN A 151 16.08 7.59 5.82
CA GLN A 151 17.49 7.52 5.42
C GLN A 151 17.65 6.89 4.03
N ALA A 152 16.91 5.81 3.74
CA ALA A 152 16.94 5.20 2.42
C ALA A 152 16.39 6.12 1.32
N VAL A 153 15.42 6.99 1.62
CA VAL A 153 14.97 8.05 0.70
C VAL A 153 16.14 8.97 0.34
N CYS A 154 16.91 9.44 1.32
CA CYS A 154 18.11 10.24 1.06
C CYS A 154 19.10 9.48 0.16
N ASP A 155 19.35 8.21 0.43
CA ASP A 155 20.30 7.40 -0.36
C ASP A 155 19.81 7.21 -1.80
N ILE A 156 18.51 6.97 -2.00
CA ILE A 156 17.87 6.84 -3.31
C ILE A 156 18.04 8.11 -4.14
N CYS A 157 17.84 9.28 -3.54
CA CYS A 157 17.93 10.56 -4.24
C CYS A 157 19.38 10.99 -4.52
N ASN A 158 20.34 10.68 -3.63
CA ASN A 158 21.73 11.14 -3.72
C ASN A 158 22.68 10.22 -4.50
N GLN A 159 22.32 8.96 -4.75
CA GLN A 159 23.17 8.05 -5.50
C GLN A 159 23.11 8.35 -7.00
N SER A 160 23.84 9.36 -7.49
CA SER A 160 24.23 9.40 -8.90
C SER A 160 25.36 8.39 -9.06
N GLU A 161 25.12 7.19 -9.62
CA GLU A 161 26.23 6.27 -9.88
C GLU A 161 27.23 6.93 -10.84
N SER A 162 28.39 7.31 -10.29
CA SER A 162 29.63 7.44 -11.04
C SER A 162 30.04 6.03 -11.45
N ASN A 163 29.56 5.57 -12.61
CA ASN A 163 30.13 4.42 -13.32
C ASN A 163 30.72 5.00 -14.62
N ALA A 164 32.05 5.13 -14.73
CA ALA A 164 33.01 4.04 -14.99
C ALA A 164 32.86 3.48 -16.40
#